data_AF-R6A116-F1
#
_entry.id   AF-R6A116-F1
#
_cell.length_a   1.000
_cell.length_b   1.000
_cell.length_c   1.000
_cell.angle_alpha   90.00
_cell.angle_beta   90.00
_cell.angle_gamma   90.00
#
_symmetry.space_group_name_H-M   'P 1'
#
loop_
_entity.id
_entity.type
_entity.pdbx_description
1 polymer ?
#
loop_
_entity_poly.entity_id
_entity_poly.type
_entity_poly.pdbx_seq_one_letter_code
_entity_poly.pdbx_strand_id
1 'polypeptide(L)'
;MRRGLLTAALLGVMLTFSACSENKDVVSDESSELLAKPEVTQASAKGLESGSADSDSTSAGKFKKIQFGDLELYLPDIAEADKKRGVKYVDDAYSLDMDLYEIHKKINKPDGMKIKNADGFGIGMPYREYSEELQKQVDEFNYTVTEVFFDPETIEDGNRDGGNDAILPHEISAIDVLAISFAIYEDFFESVPDIKLSIYGIPHEVWNKYLSADDRYSRDQNTKMLEAFRSNGYSECDLIADREIKTTDVYYMDYAGFNKDNRYKQFLMVLEMEDIPCEYSFYISEGMGYVMDEGGESAYAAWKEANKAKFIE
;
A
#
# COMPACT_ATOMS: atom_id res chain seq x y z
N MET A 1 -37.91 8.86 -8.31
CA MET A 1 -37.49 8.09 -7.12
C MET A 1 -37.05 6.69 -7.55
N ARG A 2 -35.75 6.44 -7.56
CA ARG A 2 -35.11 5.13 -7.51
C ARG A 2 -33.64 5.42 -7.19
N ARG A 3 -33.30 5.41 -5.90
CA ARG A 3 -31.92 5.48 -5.41
C ARG A 3 -31.38 4.05 -5.45
N GLY A 4 -30.46 3.76 -6.37
CA GLY A 4 -29.66 2.54 -6.33
C GLY A 4 -28.64 2.67 -5.21
N LEU A 5 -28.60 1.70 -4.30
CA LEU A 5 -27.50 1.53 -3.38
C LEU A 5 -26.28 1.05 -4.17
N LEU A 6 -25.29 1.93 -4.34
CA LEU A 6 -23.93 1.56 -4.69
C LEU A 6 -23.20 1.23 -3.38
N THR A 7 -22.81 -0.04 -3.24
CA THR A 7 -21.97 -0.53 -2.16
C THR A 7 -20.55 -0.09 -2.47
N ALA A 8 -20.12 1.05 -1.93
CA ALA A 8 -18.72 1.46 -1.94
C ALA A 8 -17.97 0.57 -0.93
N ALA A 9 -17.10 -0.31 -1.44
CA ALA A 9 -16.04 -0.87 -0.63
C ALA A 9 -15.10 0.28 -0.25
N LEU A 10 -15.17 0.72 1.01
CA LEU A 10 -14.15 1.58 1.60
C LEU A 10 -12.84 0.78 1.58
N LEU A 11 -11.94 1.11 0.65
CA LEU A 11 -10.54 0.74 0.74
C LEU A 11 -9.96 1.40 2.00
N GLY A 12 -9.46 0.58 2.90
CA GLY A 12 -9.01 0.99 4.21
C GLY A 12 -7.81 1.92 4.13
N VAL A 13 -8.02 3.20 4.41
CA VAL A 13 -7.06 3.94 5.23
C VAL A 13 -7.13 3.26 6.60
N MET A 14 -6.06 2.57 7.02
CA MET A 14 -5.95 2.07 8.41
C MET A 14 -5.81 3.29 9.34
N LEU A 15 -6.94 3.94 9.66
CA LEU A 15 -7.09 4.77 10.84
C LEU A 15 -7.53 3.82 11.96
N THR A 16 -6.58 3.20 12.66
CA THR A 16 -6.87 2.50 13.90
C THR A 16 -7.13 3.53 14.99
N PHE A 17 -8.37 4.01 15.10
CA PHE A 17 -8.83 4.65 16.32
C PHE A 17 -9.02 3.58 17.39
N SER A 18 -8.08 3.48 18.32
CA SER A 18 -8.34 2.76 19.58
C SER A 18 -9.35 3.58 20.38
N ALA A 19 -10.61 3.17 20.30
CA ALA A 19 -11.68 3.69 21.13
C ALA A 19 -11.51 3.15 22.55
N CYS A 20 -10.75 3.86 23.39
CA CYS A 20 -10.82 3.66 24.83
C CYS A 20 -11.97 4.49 25.40
N SER A 21 -13.06 3.79 25.72
CA SER A 21 -14.21 4.29 26.45
C SER A 21 -13.81 5.00 27.75
N GLU A 22 -14.42 6.16 28.01
CA GLU A 22 -14.44 6.80 29.32
C GLU A 22 -14.91 5.80 30.40
N ASN A 23 -14.12 5.68 31.46
CA ASN A 23 -14.67 5.52 32.80
C ASN A 23 -13.87 6.43 33.74
N LYS A 24 -14.59 7.39 34.32
CA LYS A 24 -14.14 8.15 35.48
C LYS A 24 -14.09 7.22 36.68
N ASP A 25 -12.98 7.18 37.39
CA ASP A 25 -12.96 7.56 38.80
C ASP A 25 -11.54 7.81 39.31
N VAL A 26 -11.51 8.71 40.29
CA VAL A 26 -10.38 9.44 40.89
C VAL A 26 -9.55 8.56 41.83
N VAL A 27 -8.23 8.77 41.90
CA VAL A 27 -7.43 9.13 43.10
C VAL A 27 -5.92 8.95 42.81
N SER A 28 -5.16 9.95 43.24
CA SER A 28 -3.71 10.18 43.27
C SER A 28 -2.84 9.05 43.84
N ASP A 29 -1.58 8.91 43.36
CA ASP A 29 -0.40 9.28 44.15
C ASP A 29 0.92 9.30 43.35
N GLU A 30 1.90 9.98 43.94
CA GLU A 30 3.17 10.47 43.42
C GLU A 30 4.24 9.42 43.01
N SER A 31 5.18 9.92 42.18
CA SER A 31 6.65 9.74 42.24
C SER A 31 7.36 8.88 41.18
N SER A 32 8.25 9.57 40.43
CA SER A 32 9.59 9.16 39.95
C SER A 32 9.71 7.95 38.99
N GLU A 33 10.39 8.01 37.85
CA GLU A 33 11.68 8.62 37.54
C GLU A 33 11.71 9.19 36.10
N LEU A 34 12.39 10.32 35.95
CA LEU A 34 12.73 10.96 34.68
C LEU A 34 13.71 10.08 33.89
N LEU A 35 13.23 9.38 32.87
CA LEU A 35 14.10 8.90 31.79
C LEU A 35 14.27 10.04 30.77
N ALA A 36 15.53 10.41 30.53
CA ALA A 36 15.90 11.48 29.64
C ALA A 36 15.31 11.28 28.23
N LYS A 37 14.69 12.33 27.68
CA LYS A 37 14.25 12.38 26.29
C LYS A 37 15.46 12.18 25.35
N PRO A 38 15.38 11.33 24.32
CA PRO A 38 16.37 11.34 23.25
C PRO A 38 16.32 12.70 22.54
N GLU A 39 17.49 13.29 22.28
CA GLU A 39 17.61 14.45 21.39
C GLU A 39 17.24 14.01 19.97
N VAL A 40 16.03 14.35 19.53
CA VAL A 40 15.61 14.18 18.14
C VAL A 40 15.86 15.50 17.42
N THR A 41 16.86 15.49 16.52
CA THR A 41 17.13 16.59 15.60
C THR A 41 16.02 16.65 14.54
N GLN A 42 15.35 17.80 14.41
CA GLN A 42 14.42 18.09 13.33
C GLN A 42 15.09 17.87 11.97
N ALA A 43 14.50 17.04 11.10
CA ALA A 43 14.85 17.04 9.68
C ALA A 43 14.40 18.37 9.08
N SER A 44 15.36 19.20 8.69
CA SER A 44 15.15 20.58 8.26
C SER A 44 14.68 20.61 6.80
N ALA A 45 13.37 20.77 6.54
CA ALA A 45 12.86 20.92 5.18
C ALA A 45 13.71 21.93 4.35
N LYS A 46 14.29 21.47 3.23
CA LYS A 46 15.17 22.30 2.37
C LYS A 46 14.49 23.63 1.98
N GLY A 47 15.26 24.71 2.07
CA GLY A 47 14.85 26.12 2.02
C GLY A 47 14.04 26.60 0.81
N LEU A 48 13.35 27.71 1.07
CA LEU A 48 12.28 28.38 0.33
C LEU A 48 12.65 28.92 -1.07
N GLU A 49 11.72 28.80 -2.02
CA GLU A 49 11.25 29.91 -2.86
C GLU A 49 9.81 29.63 -3.35
N SER A 50 8.94 30.64 -3.28
CA SER A 50 7.48 30.55 -3.42
C SER A 50 6.96 30.89 -4.83
N GLY A 51 5.91 30.20 -5.29
CA GLY A 51 5.09 30.59 -6.44
C GLY A 51 3.63 30.14 -6.28
N SER A 52 2.71 31.11 -6.27
CA SER A 52 1.27 31.01 -5.94
C SER A 52 0.39 30.53 -7.11
N ALA A 53 -0.75 29.86 -6.81
CA ALA A 53 -2.09 30.20 -7.34
C ALA A 53 -3.23 29.43 -6.62
N ASP A 54 -4.38 30.11 -6.48
CA ASP A 54 -5.54 29.85 -5.60
C ASP A 54 -6.35 28.53 -5.80
N SER A 55 -6.70 27.91 -4.66
CA SER A 55 -8.06 27.38 -4.36
C SER A 55 -8.17 27.07 -2.86
N ASP A 56 -8.90 27.88 -2.06
CA ASP A 56 -9.31 27.73 -0.63
C ASP A 56 -8.38 26.96 0.35
N SER A 57 -7.12 26.83 -0.02
CA SER A 57 -6.01 26.24 0.70
C SER A 57 -5.06 27.39 0.90
N THR A 58 -4.89 27.80 2.15
CA THR A 58 -3.74 28.62 2.49
C THR A 58 -2.53 27.72 2.33
N SER A 59 -1.87 27.77 1.17
CA SER A 59 -0.60 27.08 0.93
C SER A 59 0.46 27.67 1.86
N ALA A 60 0.66 27.01 2.99
CA ALA A 60 1.72 27.33 3.93
C ALA A 60 2.99 26.60 3.45
N GLY A 61 3.64 27.11 2.40
CA GLY A 61 4.87 26.50 1.87
C GLY A 61 4.66 25.19 1.12
N LYS A 62 5.63 24.26 1.18
CA LYS A 62 5.69 22.98 0.43
C LYS A 62 4.51 22.03 0.66
N PHE A 63 3.56 22.36 1.54
CA PHE A 63 2.44 21.50 1.88
C PHE A 63 1.12 22.25 1.75
N LYS A 64 0.12 21.57 1.19
CA LYS A 64 -1.27 22.02 1.14
C LYS A 64 -2.04 21.47 2.32
N LYS A 65 -2.75 22.35 3.00
CA LYS A 65 -3.64 21.97 4.11
C LYS A 65 -5.01 21.60 3.57
N ILE A 66 -5.52 20.43 3.96
CA ILE A 66 -6.88 19.97 3.65
C ILE A 66 -7.63 19.63 4.94
N GLN A 67 -8.96 19.75 4.90
CA GLN A 67 -9.84 19.31 5.97
C GLN A 67 -10.54 18.02 5.54
N PHE A 68 -10.39 16.96 6.32
CA PHE A 68 -11.04 15.66 6.08
C PHE A 68 -11.85 15.25 7.32
N GLY A 69 -13.15 15.57 7.30
CA GLY A 69 -13.98 15.48 8.49
C GLY A 69 -13.49 16.46 9.56
N ASP A 70 -13.18 15.96 10.75
CA ASP A 70 -12.63 16.74 11.87
C ASP A 70 -11.09 16.76 11.87
N LEU A 71 -10.44 16.10 10.89
CA LEU A 71 -8.99 16.02 10.79
C LEU A 71 -8.44 17.10 9.88
N GLU A 72 -7.42 17.78 10.39
CA GLU A 72 -6.57 18.67 9.62
C GLU A 72 -5.37 17.88 9.08
N LEU A 73 -5.26 17.77 7.76
CA LEU A 73 -4.18 17.04 7.10
C LEU A 73 -3.34 18.00 6.27
N TYR A 74 -2.05 17.73 6.19
CA TYR A 74 -1.12 18.44 5.34
C TYR A 74 -0.60 17.45 4.30
N LEU A 75 -0.73 17.79 3.03
CA LEU A 75 -0.28 16.95 1.93
C LEU A 75 0.85 17.66 1.20
N PRO A 76 1.87 16.95 0.70
CA PRO A 76 2.86 17.54 -0.19
C PRO A 76 2.18 18.25 -1.37
N ASP A 77 2.53 19.51 -1.59
CA ASP A 77 1.95 20.34 -2.66
C ASP A 77 2.83 20.24 -3.91
N ILE A 78 2.52 19.27 -4.76
CA ILE A 78 3.21 19.04 -6.04
C ILE A 78 2.40 19.69 -7.15
N ALA A 79 3.04 20.56 -7.94
CA ALA A 79 2.42 21.09 -9.14
C ALA A 79 2.13 19.96 -10.14
N GLU A 80 0.98 20.00 -10.81
CA GLU A 80 0.56 18.96 -11.77
C GLU A 80 1.60 18.70 -12.88
N ALA A 81 2.37 19.72 -13.28
CA ALA A 81 3.44 19.57 -14.27
C ALA A 81 4.64 18.74 -13.77
N ASP A 82 4.84 18.67 -12.46
CA ASP A 82 5.94 17.97 -11.79
C ASP A 82 5.54 16.57 -11.31
N LYS A 83 4.23 16.26 -11.31
CA LYS A 83 3.74 14.91 -11.00
C LYS A 83 4.26 13.91 -12.05
N LYS A 84 4.88 12.84 -11.57
CA LYS A 84 5.34 11.73 -12.41
C LYS A 84 4.11 10.98 -12.91
N ARG A 85 3.99 10.89 -14.24
CA ARG A 85 2.87 10.23 -14.90
C ARG A 85 2.72 8.79 -14.39
N GLY A 86 1.50 8.46 -13.95
CA GLY A 86 1.15 7.12 -13.51
C GLY A 86 1.33 6.86 -12.02
N VAL A 87 2.03 7.75 -11.29
CA VAL A 87 2.11 7.67 -9.84
C VAL A 87 0.81 8.19 -9.24
N LYS A 88 0.22 7.40 -8.33
CA LYS A 88 -0.84 7.83 -7.43
C LYS A 88 -0.21 8.58 -6.26
N TYR A 89 -0.61 9.82 -6.07
CA TYR A 89 -0.17 10.64 -4.95
C TYR A 89 -1.21 10.63 -3.83
N VAL A 90 -0.79 11.00 -2.61
CA VAL A 90 -1.65 11.04 -1.43
C VAL A 90 -2.87 11.94 -1.62
N ASP A 91 -2.77 13.00 -2.40
CA ASP A 91 -3.90 13.88 -2.71
C ASP A 91 -4.94 13.23 -3.63
N ASP A 92 -4.52 12.33 -4.52
CA ASP A 92 -5.42 11.52 -5.33
C ASP A 92 -6.26 10.58 -4.45
N ALA A 93 -5.71 10.10 -3.34
CA ALA A 93 -6.41 9.22 -2.39
C ALA A 93 -7.48 9.94 -1.55
N TYR A 94 -7.28 11.23 -1.29
CA TYR A 94 -8.26 12.08 -0.59
C TYR A 94 -9.19 12.84 -1.54
N SER A 95 -9.01 12.67 -2.86
CA SER A 95 -9.95 13.15 -3.86
C SER A 95 -11.23 12.31 -3.86
N LEU A 96 -12.38 12.97 -3.92
CA LEU A 96 -13.69 12.31 -4.01
C LEU A 96 -13.99 11.75 -5.41
N ASP A 97 -13.04 11.84 -6.34
CA ASP A 97 -13.23 11.49 -7.74
C ASP A 97 -12.85 10.03 -8.02
N MET A 98 -13.85 9.14 -8.03
CA MET A 98 -13.67 7.70 -8.26
C MET A 98 -13.01 7.38 -9.63
N ASP A 99 -13.02 8.31 -10.59
CA ASP A 99 -12.46 8.12 -11.92
C ASP A 99 -10.93 8.01 -11.92
N LEU A 100 -10.26 8.49 -10.86
CA LEU A 100 -8.79 8.45 -10.75
C LEU A 100 -8.23 7.03 -10.74
N TYR A 101 -8.90 6.07 -10.08
CA TYR A 101 -8.43 4.68 -10.05
C TYR A 101 -8.39 4.07 -11.46
N GLU A 102 -9.43 4.31 -12.26
CA GLU A 102 -9.52 3.81 -13.64
C GLU A 102 -8.52 4.50 -14.58
N ILE A 103 -8.16 5.74 -14.31
CA ILE A 103 -7.13 6.46 -15.06
C ILE A 103 -5.76 5.82 -14.85
N HIS A 104 -5.36 5.56 -13.59
CA HIS A 104 -4.05 4.98 -13.30
C HIS A 104 -3.88 3.59 -13.91
N LYS A 105 -4.92 2.74 -13.83
CA LYS A 105 -4.92 1.43 -14.51
C LYS A 105 -4.64 1.53 -16.00
N LYS A 106 -5.24 2.52 -16.67
CA LYS A 106 -5.05 2.74 -18.12
C LYS A 106 -3.69 3.32 -18.44
N ILE A 107 -3.20 4.27 -17.62
CA ILE A 107 -1.91 4.93 -17.85
C ILE A 107 -0.73 3.97 -17.66
N ASN A 108 -0.78 3.14 -16.61
CA ASN A 108 0.32 2.27 -16.25
C ASN A 108 0.35 0.94 -17.01
N LYS A 109 -0.63 0.72 -17.89
CA LYS A 109 -0.80 -0.51 -18.65
C LYS A 109 0.39 -0.74 -19.59
N PRO A 110 1.12 -1.86 -19.46
CA PRO A 110 2.12 -2.25 -20.45
C PRO A 110 1.55 -2.38 -21.87
N ASP A 111 2.41 -2.20 -22.86
CA ASP A 111 2.04 -2.49 -24.25
C ASP A 111 1.82 -4.00 -24.43
N GLY A 112 0.86 -4.39 -25.27
CA GLY A 112 0.51 -5.79 -25.48
C GLY A 112 -0.25 -6.45 -24.33
N MET A 113 -0.81 -5.67 -23.40
CA MET A 113 -1.60 -6.20 -22.28
C MET A 113 -2.99 -5.55 -22.16
N LYS A 114 -3.95 -6.29 -21.60
CA LYS A 114 -5.27 -5.82 -21.14
C LYS A 114 -5.32 -5.68 -19.63
N ILE A 115 -6.21 -4.80 -19.20
CA ILE A 115 -6.51 -4.54 -17.79
C ILE A 115 -7.33 -5.74 -17.24
N LYS A 116 -6.86 -6.34 -16.15
CA LYS A 116 -7.58 -7.40 -15.42
C LYS A 116 -8.26 -6.88 -14.16
N ASN A 117 -7.62 -5.90 -13.50
CA ASN A 117 -7.91 -5.42 -12.14
C ASN A 117 -7.51 -6.42 -11.06
N ALA A 118 -6.66 -5.98 -10.15
CA ALA A 118 -6.59 -6.53 -8.81
C ALA A 118 -7.10 -5.42 -7.88
N ASP A 119 -7.96 -5.71 -6.93
CA ASP A 119 -8.32 -4.72 -5.89
C ASP A 119 -7.20 -4.77 -4.84
N GLY A 120 -6.19 -3.95 -5.05
CA GLY A 120 -4.94 -4.02 -4.30
C GLY A 120 -4.89 -3.09 -3.10
N PHE A 121 -3.87 -3.32 -2.29
CA PHE A 121 -3.39 -2.49 -1.20
C PHE A 121 -3.09 -1.05 -1.55
N GLY A 122 -3.42 -0.19 -0.60
CA GLY A 122 -2.96 1.19 -0.54
C GLY A 122 -2.58 1.53 0.89
N ILE A 123 -1.36 2.03 1.09
CA ILE A 123 -0.93 2.62 2.36
C ILE A 123 -0.53 4.05 2.12
N GLY A 124 -1.07 4.94 2.95
CA GLY A 124 -0.74 6.35 2.93
C GLY A 124 -0.51 6.89 4.32
N MET A 125 0.52 7.72 4.45
CA MET A 125 0.73 8.58 5.60
C MET A 125 0.77 10.04 5.11
N PRO A 126 -0.22 10.87 5.41
CA PRO A 126 -0.15 12.30 5.14
C PRO A 126 0.87 12.97 6.09
N TYR A 127 1.42 14.12 5.70
CA TYR A 127 2.23 14.92 6.61
C TYR A 127 1.38 15.37 7.79
N ARG A 128 1.97 15.31 8.98
CA ARG A 128 1.40 15.83 10.21
C ARG A 128 2.53 16.43 11.03
N GLU A 129 2.24 17.51 11.74
CA GLU A 129 3.16 18.04 12.74
C GLU A 129 3.35 17.00 13.85
N TYR A 130 4.55 16.96 14.43
CA TYR A 130 4.86 16.08 15.55
C TYR A 130 3.80 16.15 16.67
N SER A 131 3.35 14.99 17.14
CA SER A 131 2.67 14.85 18.43
C SER A 131 3.09 13.54 19.11
N GLU A 132 2.94 13.46 20.43
CA GLU A 132 3.24 12.21 21.17
C GLU A 132 2.31 11.07 20.74
N GLU A 133 1.08 11.39 20.33
CA GLU A 133 0.13 10.41 19.77
C GLU A 133 0.58 9.92 18.38
N LEU A 134 1.09 10.82 17.53
CA LEU A 134 1.61 10.45 16.22
C LEU A 134 2.88 9.62 16.35
N GLN A 135 3.76 9.96 17.29
CA GLN A 135 4.96 9.17 17.56
C GLN A 135 4.59 7.75 17.98
N LYS A 136 3.60 7.57 18.86
CA LYS A 136 3.09 6.22 19.22
C LYS A 136 2.54 5.48 18.00
N GLN A 137 1.79 6.16 17.13
CA GLN A 137 1.28 5.56 15.90
C GLN A 137 2.40 5.14 14.95
N VAL A 138 3.50 5.89 14.90
CA VAL A 138 4.66 5.65 14.03
C VAL A 138 5.59 4.58 14.58
N ASP A 139 5.81 4.57 15.90
CA ASP A 139 6.50 3.49 16.60
C ASP A 139 5.74 2.17 16.44
N GLU A 140 4.40 2.24 16.43
CA GLU A 140 3.56 1.13 15.97
C GLU A 140 3.76 0.89 14.47
N PHE A 141 3.85 1.89 13.60
CA PHE A 141 3.99 1.77 12.13
C PHE A 141 5.31 1.21 11.59
N ASN A 142 6.34 0.99 12.41
CA ASN A 142 7.57 0.29 12.04
C ASN A 142 7.32 -1.22 11.75
N TYR A 143 6.36 -1.52 10.88
CA TYR A 143 5.93 -2.86 10.51
C TYR A 143 6.46 -3.23 9.13
N THR A 144 6.83 -4.50 9.02
CA THR A 144 6.82 -5.21 7.75
C THR A 144 5.37 -5.37 7.28
N VAL A 145 5.02 -4.72 6.18
CA VAL A 145 3.70 -4.89 5.60
C VAL A 145 3.71 -6.07 4.65
N THR A 146 2.85 -7.04 4.94
CA THR A 146 2.71 -8.28 4.17
C THR A 146 1.39 -8.26 3.43
N GLU A 147 1.44 -8.39 2.13
CA GLU A 147 0.27 -8.59 1.31
C GLU A 147 0.42 -9.86 0.48
N VAL A 148 -0.57 -10.73 0.56
CA VAL A 148 -0.82 -11.75 -0.46
C VAL A 148 -1.72 -11.08 -1.48
N PHE A 149 -1.38 -11.21 -2.77
CA PHE A 149 -2.23 -10.73 -3.87
C PHE A 149 -3.70 -11.08 -3.59
N PHE A 150 -4.54 -10.04 -3.51
CA PHE A 150 -5.90 -10.15 -3.02
C PHE A 150 -6.77 -11.01 -3.95
N ASP A 151 -7.24 -12.14 -3.42
CA ASP A 151 -8.12 -13.06 -4.12
C ASP A 151 -9.56 -12.80 -3.67
N PRO A 152 -10.46 -12.37 -4.57
CA PRO A 152 -11.83 -12.09 -4.20
C PRO A 152 -12.54 -13.38 -3.78
N GLU A 153 -13.25 -13.30 -2.66
CA GLU A 153 -14.18 -14.34 -2.22
C GLU A 153 -15.25 -14.55 -3.30
N THR A 154 -15.33 -15.77 -3.84
CA THR A 154 -16.41 -16.16 -4.75
C THR A 154 -17.58 -16.68 -3.92
N ILE A 155 -18.74 -16.03 -4.04
CA ILE A 155 -19.92 -16.40 -3.24
C ILE A 155 -20.75 -17.40 -4.05
N GLU A 156 -20.75 -18.67 -3.63
CA GLU A 156 -21.58 -19.69 -4.30
C GLU A 156 -23.11 -19.51 -4.03
N ASP A 157 -23.55 -18.82 -2.97
CA ASP A 157 -24.98 -18.79 -2.58
C ASP A 157 -25.50 -17.49 -1.91
N GLY A 158 -24.95 -16.32 -2.24
CA GLY A 158 -25.51 -15.01 -1.88
C GLY A 158 -25.55 -14.63 -0.38
N ASN A 159 -24.94 -15.39 0.52
CA ASN A 159 -24.94 -15.10 1.96
C ASN A 159 -23.60 -14.45 2.38
N ARG A 160 -23.62 -13.14 2.64
CA ARG A 160 -22.45 -12.31 3.00
C ARG A 160 -22.00 -12.43 4.47
N ASP A 161 -22.66 -13.27 5.27
CA ASP A 161 -22.67 -13.14 6.73
C ASP A 161 -21.98 -14.32 7.45
N GLY A 162 -20.87 -14.81 6.88
CA GLY A 162 -20.16 -15.99 7.38
C GLY A 162 -19.22 -15.74 8.56
N GLY A 163 -18.89 -14.48 8.87
CA GLY A 163 -17.82 -14.16 9.83
C GLY A 163 -16.42 -14.51 9.28
N ASN A 164 -15.38 -14.28 10.08
CA ASN A 164 -13.99 -14.49 9.66
C ASN A 164 -13.59 -15.98 9.60
N ASP A 165 -14.40 -16.88 10.17
CA ASP A 165 -14.15 -18.33 10.23
C ASP A 165 -14.87 -19.13 9.14
N ALA A 166 -15.77 -18.49 8.36
CA ALA A 166 -16.42 -19.14 7.23
C ALA A 166 -15.43 -19.55 6.14
N ILE A 167 -15.53 -20.82 5.73
CA ILE A 167 -14.74 -21.38 4.63
C ILE A 167 -15.45 -21.06 3.31
N LEU A 168 -14.85 -20.19 2.51
CA LEU A 168 -15.39 -19.74 1.22
C LEU A 168 -14.41 -20.09 0.09
N PRO A 169 -14.90 -20.35 -1.13
CA PRO A 169 -14.03 -20.50 -2.29
C PRO A 169 -13.45 -19.15 -2.71
N HIS A 170 -12.14 -19.11 -2.95
CA HIS A 170 -11.42 -17.94 -3.44
C HIS A 170 -10.98 -18.15 -4.88
N GLU A 171 -11.08 -17.10 -5.70
CA GLU A 171 -10.51 -17.11 -7.05
C GLU A 171 -9.09 -16.53 -6.99
N ILE A 172 -8.09 -17.39 -7.15
CA ILE A 172 -6.70 -16.97 -7.27
C ILE A 172 -6.55 -16.17 -8.56
N SER A 173 -6.30 -14.86 -8.45
CA SER A 173 -6.26 -13.97 -9.62
C SER A 173 -5.04 -14.24 -10.50
N ALA A 174 -5.27 -14.77 -11.71
CA ALA A 174 -4.23 -14.91 -12.72
C ALA A 174 -3.91 -13.54 -13.35
N ILE A 175 -2.78 -12.94 -12.94
CA ILE A 175 -2.20 -11.74 -13.55
C ILE A 175 -0.83 -12.07 -14.15
N ASP A 176 -0.45 -11.39 -15.22
CA ASP A 176 0.86 -11.54 -15.84
C ASP A 176 1.84 -10.46 -15.34
N VAL A 177 1.34 -9.23 -15.14
CA VAL A 177 2.13 -8.10 -14.62
C VAL A 177 1.32 -7.32 -13.58
N LEU A 178 1.98 -6.95 -12.49
CA LEU A 178 1.46 -5.98 -11.52
C LEU A 178 2.24 -4.66 -11.63
N ALA A 179 1.53 -3.54 -11.59
CA ALA A 179 2.14 -2.22 -11.36
C ALA A 179 1.85 -1.71 -9.95
N ILE A 180 2.89 -1.20 -9.29
CA ILE A 180 2.88 -0.65 -7.94
C ILE A 180 3.36 0.79 -7.99
N SER A 181 2.55 1.72 -7.53
CA SER A 181 2.88 3.13 -7.44
C SER A 181 3.50 3.44 -6.08
N PHE A 182 4.64 4.13 -6.08
CA PHE A 182 5.27 4.70 -4.89
C PHE A 182 5.35 6.21 -5.04
N ALA A 183 4.65 6.95 -4.17
CA ALA A 183 4.84 8.37 -3.93
C ALA A 183 5.53 8.55 -2.58
N ILE A 184 6.83 8.81 -2.61
CA ILE A 184 7.69 8.92 -1.41
C ILE A 184 8.27 10.33 -1.23
N TYR A 185 7.95 11.26 -2.13
CA TYR A 185 8.18 12.69 -1.94
C TYR A 185 9.64 13.04 -1.62
N GLU A 186 10.59 12.40 -2.30
CA GLU A 186 12.04 12.52 -2.05
C GLU A 186 12.58 13.95 -2.11
N ASP A 187 11.90 14.84 -2.83
CA ASP A 187 12.25 16.26 -2.97
C ASP A 187 11.69 17.17 -1.85
N PHE A 188 10.73 16.66 -1.06
CA PHE A 188 10.07 17.42 0.00
C PHE A 188 10.82 17.29 1.34
N PHE A 189 11.41 16.12 1.57
CA PHE A 189 12.08 15.75 2.82
C PHE A 189 13.62 15.77 2.67
N GLU A 190 14.36 15.92 3.77
CA GLU A 190 15.83 15.86 3.73
C GLU A 190 16.36 14.46 3.44
N SER A 191 15.64 13.46 3.94
CA SER A 191 15.90 12.04 3.76
C SER A 191 14.59 11.31 3.55
N VAL A 192 14.66 10.24 2.76
CA VAL A 192 13.60 9.25 2.59
C VAL A 192 13.94 8.07 3.51
N PRO A 193 12.97 7.43 4.18
CA PRO A 193 13.20 6.19 4.89
C PRO A 193 13.82 5.12 3.99
N ASP A 194 14.54 4.19 4.58
CA ASP A 194 15.04 3.03 3.85
C ASP A 194 13.86 2.10 3.56
N ILE A 195 13.38 2.11 2.32
CA ILE A 195 12.24 1.31 1.87
C ILE A 195 12.76 0.12 1.05
N LYS A 196 12.50 -1.09 1.54
CA LYS A 196 12.80 -2.34 0.85
C LYS A 196 11.53 -3.10 0.52
N LEU A 197 11.33 -3.43 -0.74
CA LEU A 197 10.26 -4.31 -1.21
C LEU A 197 10.85 -5.68 -1.53
N SER A 198 10.37 -6.72 -0.87
CA SER A 198 10.74 -8.11 -1.14
C SER A 198 9.53 -8.89 -1.66
N ILE A 199 9.76 -9.73 -2.67
CA ILE A 199 8.75 -10.57 -3.30
C ILE A 199 9.05 -12.02 -2.98
N TYR A 200 8.13 -12.68 -2.28
CA TYR A 200 8.25 -14.10 -1.97
C TYR A 200 7.22 -14.90 -2.76
N GLY A 201 7.62 -16.03 -3.32
CA GLY A 201 6.69 -17.03 -3.85
C GLY A 201 6.26 -17.99 -2.77
N ILE A 202 4.97 -18.31 -2.73
CA ILE A 202 4.39 -19.34 -1.87
C ILE A 202 4.29 -20.63 -2.70
N PRO A 203 5.14 -21.65 -2.45
CA PRO A 203 5.02 -22.93 -3.14
C PRO A 203 3.66 -23.59 -2.90
N HIS A 204 3.20 -24.40 -3.85
CA HIS A 204 1.94 -25.13 -3.71
C HIS A 204 1.90 -26.00 -2.45
N GLU A 205 2.98 -26.69 -2.09
CA GLU A 205 3.02 -27.50 -0.87
C GLU A 205 2.92 -26.68 0.42
N VAL A 206 3.46 -25.46 0.41
CA VAL A 206 3.42 -24.53 1.54
C VAL A 206 2.03 -23.94 1.66
N TRP A 207 1.43 -23.49 0.55
CA TRP A 207 0.03 -23.07 0.51
C TRP A 207 -0.89 -24.14 1.11
N ASN A 208 -0.77 -25.38 0.62
CA ASN A 208 -1.60 -26.51 1.03
C ASN A 208 -1.39 -26.96 2.50
N LYS A 209 -0.30 -26.52 3.14
CA LYS A 209 -0.05 -26.76 4.57
C LYS A 209 -0.97 -25.90 5.44
N TYR A 210 -1.29 -24.68 5.00
CA TYR A 210 -2.06 -23.69 5.76
C TYR A 210 -3.50 -23.54 5.26
N LEU A 211 -3.67 -23.56 3.93
CA LEU A 211 -4.92 -23.37 3.22
C LEU A 211 -5.26 -24.62 2.41
N SER A 212 -6.49 -24.69 1.89
CA SER A 212 -6.92 -25.84 1.11
C SER A 212 -6.40 -25.80 -0.34
N ALA A 213 -6.15 -26.97 -0.92
CA ALA A 213 -5.70 -27.11 -2.31
C ALA A 213 -6.78 -26.75 -3.35
N ASP A 214 -8.05 -26.74 -2.94
CA ASP A 214 -9.19 -26.28 -3.74
C ASP A 214 -9.55 -24.81 -3.50
N ASP A 215 -8.64 -24.05 -2.88
CA ASP A 215 -8.76 -22.61 -2.60
C ASP A 215 -9.99 -22.25 -1.76
N ARG A 216 -10.48 -23.20 -0.95
CA ARG A 216 -11.52 -22.95 0.06
C ARG A 216 -10.88 -22.69 1.41
N TYR A 217 -10.96 -21.45 1.90
CA TYR A 217 -10.43 -21.08 3.20
C TYR A 217 -11.16 -19.89 3.81
N SER A 218 -10.99 -19.71 5.12
CA SER A 218 -11.51 -18.56 5.84
C SER A 218 -10.48 -17.45 5.98
N ARG A 219 -10.96 -16.23 6.28
CA ARG A 219 -10.07 -15.10 6.58
C ARG A 219 -9.14 -15.42 7.75
N ASP A 220 -9.64 -16.10 8.78
CA ASP A 220 -8.82 -16.52 9.93
C ASP A 220 -7.69 -17.48 9.53
N GLN A 221 -7.93 -18.40 8.59
CA GLN A 221 -6.88 -19.30 8.10
C GLN A 221 -5.83 -18.53 7.30
N ASN A 222 -6.24 -17.59 6.44
CA ASN A 222 -5.32 -16.73 5.71
C ASN A 222 -4.48 -15.87 6.67
N THR A 223 -5.11 -15.24 7.67
CA THR A 223 -4.41 -14.47 8.71
C THR A 223 -3.38 -15.33 9.45
N LYS A 224 -3.75 -16.54 9.86
CA LYS A 224 -2.82 -17.47 10.54
C LYS A 224 -1.65 -17.89 9.66
N MET A 225 -1.87 -18.09 8.36
CA MET A 225 -0.79 -18.35 7.40
C MET A 225 0.18 -17.16 7.35
N LEU A 226 -0.35 -15.94 7.19
CA LEU A 226 0.46 -14.72 7.15
C LEU A 226 1.25 -14.48 8.44
N GLU A 227 0.62 -14.71 9.60
CA GLU A 227 1.28 -14.63 10.91
C GLU A 227 2.39 -15.67 11.05
N ALA A 228 2.18 -16.90 10.55
CA ALA A 228 3.20 -17.94 10.57
C ALA A 228 4.40 -17.57 9.69
N PHE A 229 4.15 -17.06 8.47
CA PHE A 229 5.21 -16.56 7.60
C PHE A 229 5.98 -15.40 8.23
N ARG A 230 5.29 -14.43 8.83
CA ARG A 230 5.98 -13.32 9.53
C ARG A 230 6.82 -13.83 10.70
N SER A 231 6.27 -14.75 11.50
CA SER A 231 6.94 -15.29 12.70
C SER A 231 8.17 -16.15 12.38
N ASN A 232 8.19 -16.79 11.21
CA ASN A 232 9.32 -17.61 10.77
C ASN A 232 10.27 -16.86 9.81
N GLY A 233 10.12 -15.53 9.68
CA GLY A 233 10.94 -14.71 8.78
C GLY A 233 10.81 -15.12 7.31
N TYR A 234 9.63 -15.57 6.90
CA TYR A 234 9.29 -16.03 5.55
C TYR A 234 10.11 -17.25 5.06
N SER A 235 10.73 -17.99 5.97
CA SER A 235 11.65 -19.10 5.65
C SER A 235 11.01 -20.29 4.94
N GLU A 236 9.68 -20.39 4.95
CA GLU A 236 8.92 -21.39 4.18
C GLU A 236 8.56 -20.92 2.77
N CYS A 237 8.75 -19.64 2.46
CA CYS A 237 8.54 -19.08 1.12
C CYS A 237 9.90 -18.93 0.41
N ASP A 238 9.86 -18.88 -0.92
CA ASP A 238 11.07 -18.61 -1.72
C ASP A 238 11.19 -17.10 -1.94
N LEU A 239 12.30 -16.48 -1.54
CA LEU A 239 12.60 -15.09 -1.94
C LEU A 239 12.93 -15.08 -3.45
N ILE A 240 12.15 -14.32 -4.23
CA ILE A 240 12.24 -14.31 -5.69
C ILE A 240 12.97 -13.08 -6.19
N ALA A 241 12.63 -11.92 -5.62
CA ALA A 241 13.24 -10.64 -5.98
C ALA A 241 13.14 -9.69 -4.79
N ASP A 242 14.05 -8.74 -4.71
CA ASP A 242 13.96 -7.63 -3.77
C ASP A 242 14.50 -6.34 -4.38
N ARG A 243 13.98 -5.21 -3.91
CA ARG A 243 14.34 -3.90 -4.43
C ARG A 243 14.29 -2.82 -3.37
N GLU A 244 15.35 -2.02 -3.33
CA GLU A 244 15.40 -0.78 -2.58
C GLU A 244 14.70 0.34 -3.37
N ILE A 245 13.77 1.05 -2.74
CA ILE A 245 12.97 2.11 -3.35
C ILE A 245 13.46 3.47 -2.87
N LYS A 246 14.09 4.23 -3.77
CA LYS A 246 14.69 5.54 -3.46
C LYS A 246 13.99 6.74 -4.10
N THR A 247 13.11 6.48 -5.05
CA THR A 247 12.46 7.53 -5.83
C THR A 247 11.01 7.22 -6.07
N THR A 248 10.19 8.27 -6.07
CA THR A 248 8.79 8.23 -6.49
C THR A 248 8.71 7.72 -7.93
N ASP A 249 8.03 6.60 -8.19
CA ASP A 249 7.80 6.06 -9.53
C ASP A 249 6.76 4.92 -9.48
N VAL A 250 6.41 4.39 -10.65
CA VAL A 250 5.69 3.12 -10.81
C VAL A 250 6.71 2.01 -11.07
N TYR A 251 6.63 0.95 -10.27
CA TYR A 251 7.44 -0.26 -10.38
C TYR A 251 6.59 -1.43 -10.84
N TYR A 252 7.21 -2.39 -11.51
CA TYR A 252 6.52 -3.52 -12.14
C TYR A 252 7.04 -4.86 -11.64
N MET A 253 6.12 -5.80 -11.40
CA MET A 253 6.42 -7.20 -11.12
C MET A 253 5.98 -8.07 -12.30
N ASP A 254 6.89 -8.84 -12.87
CA ASP A 254 6.62 -9.79 -13.95
C ASP A 254 6.15 -11.14 -13.37
N TYR A 255 4.92 -11.17 -12.87
CA TYR A 255 4.32 -12.32 -12.20
C TYR A 255 4.42 -13.59 -13.06
N ALA A 256 4.05 -13.51 -14.34
CA ALA A 256 4.14 -14.64 -15.27
C ALA A 256 5.58 -15.12 -15.45
N GLY A 257 6.54 -14.19 -15.50
CA GLY A 257 7.97 -14.51 -15.57
C GLY A 257 8.45 -15.27 -14.33
N PHE A 258 8.04 -14.84 -13.14
CA PHE A 258 8.38 -15.49 -11.88
C PHE A 258 7.72 -16.85 -11.69
N ASN A 259 6.51 -17.03 -12.23
CA ASN A 259 5.75 -18.29 -12.10
C ASN A 259 5.72 -19.16 -13.38
N LYS A 260 6.65 -18.98 -14.30
CA LYS A 260 6.68 -19.69 -15.60
C LYS A 260 6.60 -21.22 -15.50
N ASP A 261 7.13 -21.79 -14.41
CA ASP A 261 7.18 -23.23 -14.16
C ASP A 261 5.99 -23.71 -13.29
N ASN A 262 5.04 -22.82 -12.98
CA ASN A 262 3.91 -23.05 -12.08
C ASN A 262 4.33 -23.66 -10.74
N ARG A 263 5.43 -23.11 -10.18
CA ARG A 263 5.99 -23.53 -8.88
C ARG A 263 5.21 -22.92 -7.72
N TYR A 264 4.74 -21.69 -7.91
CA TYR A 264 4.12 -20.91 -6.86
C TYR A 264 2.61 -20.89 -7.04
N LYS A 265 1.90 -21.09 -5.94
CA LYS A 265 0.46 -20.92 -5.91
C LYS A 265 0.08 -19.44 -5.91
N GLN A 266 0.84 -18.66 -5.15
CA GLN A 266 0.63 -17.22 -5.00
C GLN A 266 1.93 -16.55 -4.56
N PHE A 267 1.94 -15.22 -4.52
CA PHE A 267 3.09 -14.43 -4.10
C PHE A 267 2.74 -13.54 -2.90
N LEU A 268 3.77 -13.15 -2.16
CA LEU A 268 3.72 -12.20 -1.05
C LEU A 268 4.59 -11.00 -1.41
N MET A 269 4.04 -9.81 -1.23
CA MET A 269 4.79 -8.58 -1.21
C MET A 269 5.05 -8.19 0.24
N VAL A 270 6.33 -7.97 0.56
CA VAL A 270 6.81 -7.68 1.90
C VAL A 270 7.54 -6.35 1.83
N LEU A 271 6.89 -5.32 2.37
CA LEU A 271 7.42 -3.96 2.41
C LEU A 271 8.00 -3.68 3.79
N GLU A 272 9.30 -3.45 3.83
CA GLU A 272 10.04 -3.08 5.04
C GLU A 272 10.38 -1.59 4.93
N MET A 273 10.07 -0.84 5.97
CA MET A 273 10.40 0.56 6.10
C MET A 273 11.02 0.78 7.47
N GLU A 274 12.31 1.09 7.50
CA GLU A 274 13.02 1.34 8.75
C GLU A 274 13.03 2.84 9.07
N ASP A 275 12.89 3.15 10.36
CA ASP A 275 13.03 4.50 10.93
C ASP A 275 12.22 5.58 10.22
N ILE A 276 10.94 5.31 9.93
CA ILE A 276 10.03 6.31 9.33
C ILE A 276 9.90 7.51 10.30
N PRO A 277 10.34 8.73 9.93
CA PRO A 277 10.11 9.89 10.77
C PRO A 277 8.61 10.15 10.92
N CYS A 278 8.15 10.52 12.11
CA CYS A 278 6.72 10.75 12.33
C CYS A 278 6.12 11.90 11.49
N GLU A 279 6.95 12.81 11.02
CA GLU A 279 6.58 13.92 10.14
C GLU A 279 6.77 13.59 8.65
N TYR A 280 7.03 12.32 8.30
CA TYR A 280 7.22 11.88 6.92
C TYR A 280 5.88 11.53 6.24
N SER A 281 5.80 11.77 4.93
CA SER A 281 4.61 11.45 4.14
C SER A 281 4.95 10.51 2.99
N PHE A 282 4.05 9.56 2.72
CA PHE A 282 4.13 8.69 1.55
C PHE A 282 2.74 8.18 1.16
N TYR A 283 2.62 7.71 -0.09
CA TYR A 283 1.49 6.94 -0.56
C TYR A 283 1.97 5.84 -1.50
N ILE A 284 1.70 4.59 -1.12
CA ILE A 284 2.06 3.41 -1.90
C ILE A 284 0.76 2.71 -2.24
N SER A 285 0.58 2.38 -3.51
CA SER A 285 -0.63 1.69 -3.94
C SER A 285 -0.36 0.73 -5.07
N GLU A 286 -0.99 -0.41 -4.98
CA GLU A 286 -1.09 -1.38 -6.07
C GLU A 286 -2.54 -1.42 -6.61
N GLY A 287 -2.94 -2.55 -7.17
CA GLY A 287 -4.26 -2.75 -7.77
C GLY A 287 -4.32 -2.55 -9.30
N MET A 288 -3.15 -2.51 -9.95
CA MET A 288 -3.03 -2.36 -11.40
C MET A 288 -2.51 -3.66 -12.01
N GLY A 289 -3.37 -4.67 -12.01
CA GLY A 289 -3.10 -5.99 -12.58
C GLY A 289 -3.42 -6.06 -14.08
N TYR A 290 -2.49 -6.64 -14.83
CA TYR A 290 -2.55 -6.78 -16.28
C TYR A 290 -2.36 -8.22 -16.69
N VAL A 291 -2.99 -8.58 -17.80
CA VAL A 291 -2.79 -9.88 -18.45
C VAL A 291 -2.47 -9.67 -19.93
N MET A 292 -1.74 -10.61 -20.51
CA MET A 292 -1.30 -10.59 -21.90
C MET A 292 -2.49 -10.51 -22.85
N ASP A 293 -2.39 -9.62 -23.83
CA ASP A 293 -3.30 -9.60 -24.98
C ASP A 293 -2.94 -10.72 -25.95
N GLU A 294 -3.93 -11.20 -26.69
CA GLU A 294 -3.68 -12.16 -27.77
C GLU A 294 -2.77 -11.51 -28.83
N GLY A 295 -1.58 -12.09 -29.04
CA GLY A 295 -0.54 -11.54 -29.93
C GLY A 295 0.23 -10.35 -29.36
N GLY A 296 0.10 -10.06 -28.06
CA GLY A 296 0.74 -8.94 -27.37
C GLY A 296 2.21 -9.17 -27.01
N GLU A 297 2.73 -10.39 -27.15
CA GLU A 297 4.02 -10.81 -26.56
C GLU A 297 5.20 -9.99 -27.08
N SER A 298 5.21 -9.68 -28.39
CA SER A 298 6.29 -8.87 -28.99
C SER A 298 6.24 -7.42 -28.53
N ALA A 299 5.03 -6.87 -28.36
CA ALA A 299 4.86 -5.49 -27.88
C ALA A 299 5.25 -5.40 -26.40
N TYR A 300 4.82 -6.36 -25.58
CA TYR A 300 5.21 -6.45 -24.18
C TYR A 300 6.72 -6.60 -24.02
N ALA A 301 7.36 -7.50 -24.77
CA ALA A 301 8.80 -7.71 -24.67
C ALA A 301 9.61 -6.42 -24.99
N ALA A 302 9.20 -5.69 -26.03
CA ALA A 302 9.83 -4.41 -26.38
C ALA A 302 9.60 -3.35 -25.29
N TRP A 303 8.39 -3.27 -24.76
CA TRP A 303 8.04 -2.36 -23.67
C TRP A 303 8.80 -2.70 -22.38
N LYS A 304 8.91 -3.98 -22.02
CA LYS A 304 9.65 -4.46 -20.85
C LYS A 304 11.12 -4.09 -20.94
N GLU A 305 11.76 -4.32 -22.09
CA GLU A 305 13.17 -3.94 -22.29
C GLU A 305 13.37 -2.42 -22.14
N ALA A 306 12.45 -1.61 -22.68
CA ALA A 306 12.50 -0.16 -22.54
C ALA A 306 12.29 0.33 -21.10
N ASN A 307 11.60 -0.46 -20.26
CA ASN A 307 11.26 -0.12 -18.88
C ASN A 307 11.97 -0.98 -17.83
N LYS A 308 12.99 -1.75 -18.20
CA LYS A 308 13.66 -2.73 -17.31
C LYS A 308 14.14 -2.14 -15.98
N ALA A 309 14.53 -0.87 -15.98
CA ALA A 309 14.95 -0.16 -14.78
C ALA A 309 13.83 -0.04 -13.72
N LYS A 310 12.57 -0.22 -14.11
CA LYS A 310 11.38 -0.15 -13.24
C LYS A 310 10.91 -1.54 -12.76
N PHE A 311 11.47 -2.62 -13.28
CA PHE A 311 11.08 -3.97 -12.85
C PHE A 311 11.75 -4.33 -11.52
N ILE A 312 11.00 -5.02 -10.67
CA ILE A 312 11.52 -5.68 -9.47
C ILE A 312 12.07 -7.03 -9.95
N GLU A 313 13.38 -7.23 -9.85
CA GLU A 313 14.11 -8.39 -10.38
C GLU A 313 15.17 -8.88 -9.39
#